data_AF-A0A258A0X7-F1
#
_entry.id   AF-A0A258A0X7-F1
#
_cell.length_a   1.000
_cell.length_b   1.000
_cell.length_c   1.000
_cell.angle_alpha   90.00
_cell.angle_beta   90.00
_cell.angle_gamma   90.00
#
_symmetry.space_group_name_H-M   'P 1'
#
loop_
_entity.id
_entity.type
_entity.pdbx_description
1 polymer ?
#
loop_
_entity_poly.entity_id
_entity_poly.type
_entity_poly.pdbx_seq_one_letter_code
_entity_poly.pdbx_strand_id
1 'polypeptide(L)'
;MRFATLQGTSQLAVARRTFPKAQFASFPSATDAINEVASGRADATVQSSSSIVRALDAGARIKLLPTGALYLESVSFFMRQGEARRDIR
;
A
#
# COMPACT_ATOMS: atom_id res chain seq x y z
N MET A 1 6.03 10.76 13.07
CA MET A 1 6.09 9.63 12.12
C MET A 1 5.33 10.03 10.86
N ARG A 2 6.02 10.02 9.72
CA ARG A 2 5.52 10.40 8.39
C ARG A 2 5.38 9.13 7.55
N PHE A 3 4.16 8.86 7.10
CA PHE A 3 3.88 7.76 6.20
C PHE A 3 3.81 8.27 4.76
N ALA A 4 4.56 7.62 3.87
CA ALA A 4 4.27 7.65 2.44
C ALA A 4 3.25 6.55 2.15
N THR A 5 2.20 6.84 1.41
CA THR A 5 1.06 5.92 1.21
C THR A 5 0.58 5.93 -0.23
N LEU A 6 -0.04 4.82 -0.65
CA LEU A 6 -0.71 4.77 -1.94
C LEU A 6 -2.09 5.41 -1.85
N GLN A 7 -2.39 6.35 -2.75
CA GLN A 7 -3.67 7.04 -2.78
C GLN A 7 -4.81 6.11 -3.19
N GLY A 8 -6.00 6.32 -2.60
CA GLY A 8 -7.23 5.66 -3.05
C GLY A 8 -7.35 4.20 -2.63
N THR A 9 -6.54 3.75 -1.67
CA THR A 9 -6.50 2.34 -1.28
C THR A 9 -7.00 2.07 0.13
N SER A 10 -7.39 0.81 0.37
CA SER A 10 -7.76 0.34 1.70
C SER A 10 -6.59 0.43 2.69
N GLN A 11 -5.34 0.27 2.22
CA GLN A 11 -4.15 0.37 3.08
C GLN A 11 -4.05 1.76 3.71
N LEU A 12 -4.31 2.83 2.94
CA LEU A 12 -4.32 4.20 3.46
C LEU A 12 -5.40 4.39 4.53
N ALA A 13 -6.61 3.90 4.27
CA ALA A 13 -7.71 4.01 5.22
C ALA A 13 -7.39 3.29 6.55
N VAL A 14 -6.87 2.06 6.46
CA VAL A 14 -6.44 1.28 7.63
C VAL A 14 -5.29 1.97 8.35
N ALA A 15 -4.27 2.44 7.64
CA ALA A 15 -3.11 3.11 8.23
C ALA A 15 -3.51 4.37 9.01
N ARG A 16 -4.42 5.19 8.47
CA ARG A 16 -4.95 6.38 9.18
C ARG A 16 -5.69 6.02 10.45
N ARG A 17 -6.45 4.93 10.45
CA ARG A 17 -7.16 4.44 11.64
C ARG A 17 -6.21 3.89 12.69
N THR A 18 -5.19 3.13 12.28
CA THR A 18 -4.23 2.50 13.19
C THR A 18 -3.22 3.50 13.76
N PHE A 19 -2.82 4.49 12.96
CA PHE A 19 -1.82 5.51 13.33
C PHE A 19 -2.44 6.92 13.27
N PRO A 20 -3.40 7.25 14.16
CA PRO A 20 -4.17 8.50 14.05
C PRO A 20 -3.34 9.77 14.28
N LYS A 21 -2.16 9.64 14.89
CA LYS A 21 -1.23 10.75 15.15
C LYS A 21 -0.14 10.89 14.07
N ALA A 22 -0.12 10.01 13.08
CA ALA A 22 0.87 10.06 12.01
C ALA A 22 0.50 11.11 10.96
N GLN A 23 1.52 11.64 10.28
CA GLN A 23 1.33 12.48 9.10
C GLN A 23 1.35 11.59 7.85
N PHE A 24 0.52 11.90 6.86
CA PHE A 24 0.35 11.08 5.66
C PHE A 24 0.59 11.91 4.41
N ALA A 25 1.55 11.49 3.60
CA ALA A 25 1.70 11.90 2.21
C ALA A 25 1.20 10.77 1.31
N SER A 26 0.35 11.08 0.35
CA SER A 26 -0.23 10.08 -0.56
C SER A 26 0.32 10.27 -1.97
N PHE A 27 0.68 9.16 -2.59
CA PHE A 27 1.35 9.08 -3.89
C PHE A 27 0.52 8.25 -4.87
N PRO A 28 0.66 8.50 -6.19
CA PRO A 28 -0.13 7.81 -7.21
C PRO A 28 0.35 6.37 -7.46
N SER A 29 1.57 6.00 -7.05
CA SER A 29 2.10 4.65 -7.23
C SER A 29 2.74 4.08 -5.97
N ALA A 30 2.73 2.74 -5.85
CA ALA A 30 3.40 2.04 -4.75
C ALA A 30 4.91 2.28 -4.78
N THR A 31 5.51 2.32 -5.98
CA THR A 31 6.93 2.60 -6.19
C THR A 31 7.33 3.97 -5.64
N ASP A 32 6.54 5.02 -5.91
CA ASP A 32 6.82 6.36 -5.39
C ASP A 32 6.79 6.39 -3.86
N ALA A 33 5.75 5.81 -3.26
CA ALA A 33 5.64 5.74 -1.80
C ALA A 33 6.78 4.95 -1.15
N ILE A 34 7.22 3.85 -1.78
CA ILE A 34 8.36 3.05 -1.31
C ILE A 34 9.67 3.85 -1.43
N ASN A 35 9.85 4.61 -2.51
CA ASN A 35 11.05 5.43 -2.73
C ASN A 35 11.19 6.55 -1.69
N GLU A 36 10.09 7.11 -1.20
CA GLU A 36 10.13 8.07 -0.08
C GLU A 36 10.71 7.45 1.20
N VAL A 37 10.38 6.18 1.47
CA VAL A 37 10.95 5.46 2.63
C VAL A 37 12.41 5.09 2.36
N ALA A 38 12.72 4.54 1.19
CA ALA A 38 14.08 4.15 0.82
C ALA A 38 15.07 5.33 0.82
N SER A 39 14.58 6.55 0.54
CA SER A 39 15.36 7.79 0.58
C SER A 39 15.35 8.52 1.92
N GLY A 40 14.61 8.02 2.92
CA GLY A 40 14.49 8.63 4.25
C GLY A 40 13.61 9.89 4.31
N ARG A 41 12.89 10.22 3.23
CA ARG A 41 11.93 11.33 3.21
C ARG A 41 10.62 10.99 3.95
N ALA A 42 10.27 9.71 3.99
CA ALA A 42 9.22 9.16 4.86
C ALA A 42 9.80 8.13 5.83
N ASP A 43 9.13 7.96 6.97
CA ASP A 43 9.58 7.05 8.01
C ASP A 43 9.05 5.61 7.77
N ALA A 44 7.90 5.47 7.09
CA ALA A 44 7.29 4.17 6.78
C ALA A 44 6.30 4.25 5.59
N THR A 45 5.94 3.09 5.05
CA THR A 45 4.80 2.91 4.13
C THR A 45 4.04 1.65 4.49
N VAL A 46 2.73 1.62 4.24
CA VAL A 46 1.90 0.41 4.31
C VAL A 46 1.61 -0.03 2.87
N GLN A 47 1.97 -1.26 2.52
CA GLN A 47 1.90 -1.80 1.16
C GLN A 47 1.40 -3.25 1.18
N SER A 48 0.87 -3.73 0.06
CA SER A 48 0.58 -5.15 -0.12
C SER A 48 1.88 -5.98 -0.14
N SER A 49 1.81 -7.24 0.30
CA SER A 49 2.98 -8.13 0.30
C SER A 49 3.59 -8.28 -1.10
N SER A 50 2.75 -8.33 -2.14
CA SER A 50 3.19 -8.42 -3.54
C SER A 50 3.97 -7.17 -3.99
N SER A 51 3.57 -5.97 -3.56
CA SER A 51 4.27 -4.73 -3.88
C SER A 51 5.63 -4.66 -3.19
N ILE A 52 5.72 -5.15 -1.94
CA ILE A 52 6.97 -5.21 -1.19
C ILE A 52 7.95 -6.19 -1.84
N VAL A 53 7.50 -7.40 -2.18
CA VAL A 53 8.35 -8.40 -2.87
C VAL A 53 8.89 -7.82 -4.17
N ARG A 54 8.02 -7.22 -5.01
CA ARG A 54 8.45 -6.58 -6.26
C ARG A 54 9.48 -5.47 -6.03
N ALA A 55 9.32 -4.67 -4.98
CA ALA A 55 10.27 -3.60 -4.68
C ALA A 55 11.62 -4.14 -4.21
N LEU A 56 11.63 -5.20 -3.40
CA LEU A 56 12.86 -5.88 -2.96
C LEU A 56 13.58 -6.52 -4.15
N ASP A 57 12.86 -7.19 -5.05
CA ASP A 57 13.41 -7.75 -6.28
C ASP A 57 14.02 -6.66 -7.19
N ALA A 58 13.43 -5.47 -7.18
CA ALA A 58 13.94 -4.29 -7.86
C ALA A 58 15.10 -3.57 -7.11
N GLY A 59 15.57 -4.10 -5.98
CA GLY A 59 16.71 -3.57 -5.23
C GLY A 59 16.39 -2.44 -4.26
N ALA A 60 15.11 -2.24 -3.89
CA ALA A 60 14.74 -1.23 -2.90
C ALA A 60 15.38 -1.52 -1.54
N ARG A 61 15.98 -0.49 -0.94
CA ARG A 61 16.63 -0.59 0.38
C ARG A 61 15.62 -0.34 1.50
N ILE A 62 14.67 -1.25 1.65
CA ILE A 62 13.63 -1.21 2.69
C ILE A 62 13.67 -2.47 3.55
N LYS A 63 13.09 -2.39 4.75
CA LYS A 63 12.94 -3.53 5.65
C LYS A 63 11.49 -3.68 6.07
N LEU A 64 11.00 -4.92 6.10
CA LEU A 64 9.69 -5.24 6.64
C LEU A 64 9.72 -5.15 8.18
N LEU A 65 8.73 -4.50 8.78
CA LEU A 65 8.61 -4.47 10.24
C LEU A 65 8.21 -5.85 10.76
N PRO A 66 8.80 -6.32 11.88
CA PRO A 66 8.56 -7.67 12.42
C PRO A 66 7.18 -7.85 13.06
N THR A 67 6.28 -6.87 12.92
CA THR A 67 4.95 -6.85 13.55
C THR A 67 3.90 -7.71 12.84
N GLY A 68 4.27 -8.36 11.73
CA GLY A 68 3.32 -9.08 10.87
C GLY A 68 2.50 -8.13 9.98
N ALA A 69 1.54 -8.71 9.24
CA ALA A 69 0.65 -7.95 8.37
C ALA A 69 -0.31 -7.09 9.21
N LEU A 70 -0.49 -5.83 8.81
CA LEU A 70 -1.38 -4.88 9.50
C LEU A 70 -2.85 -5.30 9.43
N TYR A 71 -3.26 -5.93 8.33
CA TYR A 71 -4.57 -6.54 8.12
C TYR A 71 -4.51 -7.52 6.94
N LEU A 72 -5.49 -8.41 6.83
CA LEU A 72 -5.65 -9.28 5.66
C LEU A 72 -6.53 -8.57 4.63
N GLU A 73 -6.03 -8.44 3.40
CA GLU A 73 -6.80 -7.89 2.28
C GLU A 73 -7.41 -9.01 1.43
N SER A 74 -8.63 -8.79 0.94
CA SER A 74 -9.25 -9.61 -0.11
C SER A 74 -9.33 -8.78 -1.38
N VAL A 75 -8.70 -9.27 -2.44
CA VAL A 75 -8.75 -8.64 -3.77
C VAL A 75 -9.79 -9.37 -4.60
N SER A 76 -10.63 -8.63 -5.32
CA SER A 76 -11.71 -9.20 -6.13
C SER A 76 -11.95 -8.35 -7.36
N PHE A 77 -12.61 -8.93 -8.37
CA PHE A 77 -13.02 -8.21 -9.56
C PHE A 77 -14.23 -7.33 -9.26
N PHE A 78 -14.18 -6.09 -9.71
CA PHE A 78 -15.32 -5.18 -9.72
C PHE A 78 -15.82 -5.03 -11.15
N MET A 79 -17.14 -4.94 -11.32
CA MET A 79 -17.78 -4.57 -12.57
C MET A 79 -18.59 -3.29 -12.34
N ARG A 80 -18.89 -2.57 -13.42
CA ARG A 80 -19.83 -1.44 -13.32
C ARG A 80 -21.18 -1.96 -12.85
N GLN A 81 -21.80 -1.25 -11.91
CA GLN A 81 -23.15 -1.57 -11.47
C GLN A 81 -24.12 -1.56 -12.66
N GLY A 82 -24.87 -2.65 -12.84
CA GLY A 82 -25.84 -2.81 -13.94
C GLY A 82 -25.30 -3.51 -15.20
N GLU A 83 -24.00 -3.81 -15.30
CA GLU A 83 -23.49 -4.66 -16.39
C GLU A 83 -23.77 -6.14 -16.09
N ALA A 84 -24.57 -6.78 -16.94
CA ALA A 84 -24.86 -8.21 -16.86
C ALA A 84 -23.63 -9.02 -17.35
N ARG A 85 -23.22 -10.03 -16.57
CA ARG A 85 -22.10 -10.92 -16.90
C ARG A 85 -22.26 -11.52 -18.30
N ARG A 86 -21.34 -11.19 -19.20
CA ARG A 86 -20.97 -12.07 -20.31
C ARG A 86 -19.53 -12.50 -20.04
N ASP A 87 -19.38 -13.74 -19.61
CA ASP A 87 -18.14 -14.52 -19.64
C ASP A 87 -17.01 -14.04 -18.71
N ILE A 88 -17.07 -14.44 -17.44
CA ILE A 88 -15.87 -14.60 -16.60
C ILE A 88 -15.59 -16.11 -16.58
N ARG A 89 -14.64 -16.56 -17.40
CA ARG A 89 -14.08 -17.92 -17.37
C ARG A 89 -12.95 -17.99 -16.35
#